data_AF-A0AAU9WH58-F1
#
_entry.id   AF-A0AAU9WH58-F1
#
_cell.length_a   1.000
_cell.length_b   1.000
_cell.length_c   1.000
_cell.angle_alpha   90.00
_cell.angle_beta   90.00
_cell.angle_gamma   90.00
#
_symmetry.space_group_name_H-M   'P 1'
#
loop_
_entity.id
_entity.type
_entity.pdbx_description
1 polymer ?
#
loop_
_entity_poly.entity_id
_entity_poly.type
_entity_poly.pdbx_seq_one_letter_code
_entity_poly.pdbx_strand_id
1 'polypeptide(L)'
;MILLYPCANLECEYPIGHPEFIDQPKTTDISRYYRLVKCKILPPQLYHPVLPYRYASKLLFPLCRTCAQQQIKQQPTNNKKSETCPHSIEERTLTGNVQRNSFNHT
;
A
#
# COMPACT_ATOMS: atom_id res chain seq x y z
N MET A 1 -28.13 -7.43 9.00
CA MET A 1 -26.96 -8.18 8.48
C MET A 1 -26.77 -7.74 7.03
N ILE A 2 -25.70 -7.03 6.72
CA ILE A 2 -25.43 -6.51 5.37
C ILE A 2 -24.46 -7.47 4.67
N LEU A 3 -24.80 -7.90 3.47
CA LEU A 3 -23.99 -8.76 2.61
C LEU A 3 -22.91 -7.92 1.92
N LEU A 4 -21.77 -7.73 2.58
CA LEU A 4 -20.67 -6.86 2.12
C LEU A 4 -20.25 -7.12 0.67
N TYR A 5 -20.08 -8.39 0.27
CA TYR A 5 -19.58 -8.74 -1.05
C TYR A 5 -20.61 -8.48 -2.17
N PRO A 6 -21.87 -8.96 -2.08
CA PRO A 6 -22.92 -8.55 -3.02
C PRO A 6 -23.13 -7.05 -3.12
N CYS A 7 -23.11 -6.32 -1.99
CA CYS A 7 -23.20 -4.86 -2.01
C CYS A 7 -21.99 -4.22 -2.73
N ALA A 8 -20.77 -4.69 -2.48
CA ALA A 8 -19.60 -4.21 -3.20
C ALA A 8 -19.64 -4.56 -4.70
N ASN A 9 -20.25 -5.68 -5.10
CA ASN A 9 -20.44 -6.02 -6.51
C ASN A 9 -21.49 -5.13 -7.20
N LEU A 10 -22.46 -4.61 -6.45
CA LEU A 10 -23.49 -3.69 -6.94
C LEU A 10 -22.97 -2.25 -7.05
N GLU A 11 -22.27 -1.78 -6.03
CA GLU A 11 -21.91 -0.36 -5.87
C GLU A 11 -20.55 0.01 -6.48
N CYS A 12 -19.61 -0.95 -6.62
CA CYS A 12 -18.25 -0.66 -7.07
C CYS A 12 -18.07 -0.83 -8.58
N GLU A 13 -17.15 -0.05 -9.16
CA GLU A 13 -16.80 -0.13 -10.57
C GLU A 13 -15.74 -1.22 -10.88
N TYR A 14 -16.09 -2.16 -11.76
CA TYR A 14 -15.23 -3.25 -12.23
C TYR A 14 -14.71 -3.00 -13.65
N PRO A 15 -13.51 -3.50 -14.02
CA PRO A 15 -12.94 -3.24 -15.33
C PRO A 15 -13.68 -4.12 -16.31
N ILE A 16 -13.91 -3.61 -17.50
CA ILE A 16 -14.44 -4.41 -18.59
C ILE A 16 -13.42 -4.37 -19.71
N GLY A 17 -13.09 -5.53 -20.26
CA GLY A 17 -12.16 -5.67 -21.38
C GLY A 17 -10.71 -6.00 -20.99
N HIS A 18 -9.84 -5.91 -21.98
CA HIS A 18 -8.42 -6.25 -21.85
C HIS A 18 -7.64 -5.10 -21.19
N PRO A 19 -6.75 -5.37 -20.23
CA PRO A 19 -5.92 -4.33 -19.62
C PRO A 19 -4.89 -3.76 -20.61
N GLU A 20 -4.61 -2.47 -20.47
CA GLU A 20 -3.48 -1.82 -21.14
C GLU A 20 -2.26 -1.78 -20.20
N PHE A 21 -1.09 -2.14 -20.71
CA PHE A 21 0.16 -2.11 -19.95
C PHE A 21 0.95 -0.84 -20.27
N ILE A 22 1.31 -0.10 -19.22
CA ILE A 22 2.04 1.16 -19.31
C ILE A 22 3.38 1.00 -18.58
N ASP A 23 4.46 0.79 -19.32
CA ASP A 23 5.79 0.57 -18.74
C ASP A 23 6.55 1.88 -18.46
N GLN A 24 6.22 2.96 -19.17
CA GLN A 24 6.84 4.28 -19.03
C GLN A 24 5.80 5.36 -18.74
N PRO A 25 5.40 5.52 -17.47
CA PRO A 25 4.40 6.51 -17.09
C PRO A 25 4.94 7.94 -17.32
N LYS A 26 4.15 8.78 -17.99
CA LYS A 26 4.47 10.20 -18.23
C LYS A 26 4.38 11.06 -16.97
N THR A 27 3.73 10.56 -15.92
CA THR A 27 3.50 11.28 -14.66
C THR A 27 3.68 10.36 -13.45
N THR A 28 4.05 10.94 -12.32
CA THR A 28 4.08 10.27 -11.01
C THR A 28 2.74 10.31 -10.30
N ASP A 29 1.75 11.01 -10.86
CA ASP A 29 0.41 11.13 -10.29
C ASP A 29 -0.39 9.85 -10.49
N ILE A 30 -0.56 9.10 -9.39
CA ILE A 30 -1.29 7.83 -9.32
C ILE A 30 -2.77 8.02 -9.69
N SER A 31 -3.32 9.24 -9.58
CA SER A 31 -4.73 9.49 -9.90
C SER A 31 -5.09 9.28 -11.37
N ARG A 32 -4.10 9.32 -12.25
CA ARG A 32 -4.27 9.10 -13.69
C ARG A 32 -4.23 7.63 -14.09
N TYR A 33 -3.85 6.75 -13.17
CA TYR A 33 -3.75 5.32 -13.41
C TYR A 33 -4.85 4.57 -12.66
N TYR A 34 -5.52 3.67 -13.36
CA TYR A 34 -6.60 2.87 -12.79
C TYR A 34 -6.09 1.49 -12.38
N ARG A 35 -6.68 0.91 -11.33
CA ARG A 35 -6.41 -0.46 -10.84
C ARG A 35 -5.02 -0.65 -10.27
N LEU A 36 -4.10 -1.21 -11.05
CA LEU A 36 -2.90 -1.84 -10.54
C LEU A 36 -1.68 -1.02 -10.95
N VAL A 37 -0.97 -0.51 -9.95
CA VAL A 37 0.24 0.28 -10.16
C VAL A 37 1.36 -0.33 -9.34
N LYS A 38 2.48 -0.63 -9.98
CA LYS A 38 3.71 -0.99 -9.28
C LYS A 38 4.52 0.28 -9.04
N CYS A 39 4.65 0.69 -7.78
CA CYS A 39 5.31 1.93 -7.45
C CYS A 39 6.09 1.87 -6.14
N LYS A 40 6.94 2.88 -5.98
CA LYS A 40 7.64 3.20 -4.73
C LYS A 40 6.81 4.26 -4.00
N ILE A 41 6.33 3.97 -2.80
CA ILE A 41 5.48 4.86 -2.02
C ILE A 41 6.13 5.13 -0.67
N LEU A 42 6.20 6.41 -0.30
CA LEU A 42 6.47 6.80 1.08
C LEU A 42 5.20 6.55 1.90
N PRO A 43 5.20 5.63 2.87
CA PRO A 43 4.02 5.37 3.68
C PRO A 43 3.55 6.64 4.40
N PRO A 44 2.25 6.99 4.31
CA PRO A 44 1.68 8.12 5.03
C PRO A 44 1.66 7.85 6.53
N GLN A 45 1.70 8.89 7.35
CA GLN A 45 1.59 8.77 8.80
C GLN A 45 0.13 8.52 9.20
N LEU A 46 -0.32 7.27 9.07
CA LEU A 46 -1.68 6.85 9.46
C LEU A 46 -1.64 6.13 10.82
N TYR A 47 -2.71 6.32 11.61
CA TYR A 47 -2.88 5.59 12.86
C TYR A 47 -3.01 4.07 12.63
N HIS A 48 -3.73 3.70 11.57
CA HIS A 48 -3.86 2.35 11.04
C HIS A 48 -3.09 2.25 9.71
N PRO A 49 -1.92 1.60 9.70
CA PRO A 49 -1.20 1.35 8.45
C PRO A 49 -2.00 0.41 7.55
N VAL A 50 -2.23 0.83 6.30
CA VAL A 50 -3.02 0.06 5.31
C VAL A 50 -2.20 -0.43 4.13
N LEU A 51 -0.95 0.01 3.99
CA LEU A 51 -0.10 -0.36 2.87
C LEU A 51 0.53 -1.75 3.12
N PRO A 52 0.19 -2.76 2.31
CA PRO A 52 0.75 -4.09 2.46
C PRO A 52 2.22 -4.11 2.03
N TYR A 53 3.06 -4.76 2.83
CA TYR A 53 4.47 -5.01 2.54
C TYR A 53 4.81 -6.46 2.82
N ARG A 54 5.30 -7.19 1.82
CA ARG A 54 5.73 -8.58 1.97
C ARG A 54 7.24 -8.65 2.16
N TYR A 55 7.69 -9.29 3.24
CA TYR A 55 9.09 -9.55 3.51
C TYR A 55 9.26 -10.90 4.19
N ALA A 56 10.21 -11.72 3.71
CA ALA A 56 10.53 -13.03 4.27
C ALA A 56 9.29 -13.90 4.54
N SER A 57 8.41 -14.05 3.54
CA SER A 57 7.12 -14.79 3.59
C SER A 57 6.05 -14.24 4.55
N LYS A 58 6.31 -13.12 5.25
CA LYS A 58 5.35 -12.45 6.11
C LYS A 58 4.73 -11.25 5.42
N LEU A 59 3.43 -11.04 5.61
CA LEU A 59 2.71 -9.84 5.21
C LEU A 59 2.67 -8.88 6.40
N LEU A 60 3.14 -7.66 6.20
CA LEU A 60 3.17 -6.59 7.18
C LEU A 60 2.44 -5.36 6.66
N PHE A 61 2.09 -4.45 7.57
CA PHE A 61 1.60 -3.12 7.25
C PHE A 61 2.46 -2.07 7.97
N PRO A 62 3.71 -1.82 7.52
CA PRO A 62 4.62 -0.94 8.22
C PRO A 62 4.55 0.51 7.72
N LEU A 63 4.96 1.44 8.57
CA LEU A 63 5.20 2.84 8.19
C LEU A 63 6.65 3.10 7.79
N CYS A 64 7.50 2.07 7.80
CA CYS A 64 8.90 2.15 7.38
C CYS A 64 9.40 0.75 6.97
N ARG A 65 10.00 0.65 5.78
CA ARG A 65 10.55 -0.61 5.24
C ARG A 65 11.66 -1.19 6.12
N THR A 66 12.67 -0.41 6.47
CA THR A 66 13.83 -0.87 7.26
C THR A 66 13.43 -1.32 8.66
N CYS A 67 12.54 -0.58 9.34
CA CYS A 67 11.99 -0.98 10.64
C CYS A 67 11.29 -2.33 10.55
N ALA A 68 10.42 -2.53 9.54
CA ALA A 68 9.74 -3.82 9.33
C ALA A 68 10.72 -4.98 9.12
N GLN A 69 11.77 -4.76 8.32
CA GLN A 69 12.79 -5.78 8.07
C GLN A 69 13.59 -6.10 9.33
N GLN A 70 13.96 -5.09 10.12
CA GLN A 70 14.65 -5.26 11.40
C GLN A 70 13.78 -6.03 12.39
N GLN A 71 12.48 -5.71 12.49
CA GLN A 71 11.52 -6.42 13.34
C GLN A 71 11.33 -7.89 12.95
N ILE A 72 11.50 -8.24 11.68
CA ILE A 72 11.45 -9.64 11.25
C ILE A 72 12.77 -10.36 11.56
N LYS A 73 13.91 -9.67 11.43
CA LYS A 73 15.26 -10.23 11.66
C LYS A 73 15.62 -10.36 13.14
N GLN A 74 15.13 -9.45 13.98
CA GLN A 74 15.38 -9.41 15.41
C GLN A 74 14.10 -9.83 16.13
N GLN A 75 14.18 -10.78 17.08
CA GLN A 75 13.06 -11.13 17.97
C GLN A 75 12.50 -9.88 18.66
N PRO A 76 11.21 -9.87 19.06
CA PRO A 76 10.42 -8.66 19.25
C PRO A 76 10.88 -7.89 20.50
N THR A 77 11.93 -7.09 20.38
CA THR A 77 12.34 -6.16 21.43
C THR A 77 11.77 -4.79 21.11
N ASN A 78 10.77 -4.41 21.91
CA ASN A 78 10.27 -3.06 22.11
C ASN A 78 9.69 -2.37 20.87
N ASN A 79 8.40 -2.64 20.65
CA ASN A 79 7.48 -1.81 19.88
C ASN A 79 7.45 -0.37 20.42
N LYS A 80 8.43 0.46 20.08
CA LYS A 80 8.22 1.90 20.07
C LYS A 80 7.73 2.25 18.67
N LYS A 81 6.41 2.44 18.54
CA LYS A 81 5.83 3.40 17.59
C LYS A 81 6.49 4.73 17.93
N SER A 82 7.69 4.98 17.41
CA SER A 82 8.31 6.29 17.49
C SER A 82 7.55 7.17 16.50
N GLU A 83 7.05 8.31 16.97
CA GLU A 83 6.36 9.30 16.12
C GLU A 83 7.25 9.74 14.95
N THR A 84 8.57 9.62 15.13
CA THR A 84 9.59 9.90 14.13
C THR A 84 10.59 8.74 14.04
N CYS A 85 10.60 8.05 12.90
CA CYS A 85 11.67 7.11 12.57
C CYS A 85 12.91 7.88 12.06
N PRO A 86 14.14 7.47 12.45
CA PRO A 86 15.38 8.15 12.03
C PRO A 86 15.79 7.83 10.58
N HIS A 87 15.13 6.88 9.94
CA HIS A 87 15.45 6.42 8.59
C HIS A 87 15.14 7.49 7.53
N SER A 88 15.99 7.55 6.51
CA SER A 88 15.80 8.43 5.35
C SER A 88 14.51 8.10 4.58
N ILE A 89 14.07 9.01 3.72
CA ILE A 89 12.87 8.80 2.88
C ILE A 89 13.00 7.50 2.08
N GLU A 90 14.15 7.26 1.45
CA GLU A 90 14.40 6.08 0.62
C GLU A 90 14.39 4.77 1.41
N GLU A 91 14.89 4.80 2.64
CA GLU A 91 14.87 3.66 3.56
C GLU A 91 13.47 3.35 4.07
N ARG A 92 12.61 4.37 4.18
CA ARG A 92 11.22 4.22 4.60
C ARG A 92 10.32 3.75 3.46
N THR A 93 10.63 4.13 2.23
CA THR A 93 9.83 3.85 1.03
C THR A 93 9.54 2.36 0.87
N LEU A 94 8.26 2.05 0.72
CA LEU A 94 7.77 0.70 0.39
C LEU A 94 7.69 0.56 -1.13
N THR A 95 8.00 -0.62 -1.64
CA THR A 95 7.82 -0.96 -3.05
C THR A 95 6.80 -2.08 -3.13
N GLY A 96 5.76 -1.90 -3.95
CA GLY A 96 4.70 -2.87 -4.06
C GLY A 96 3.74 -2.57 -5.19
N ASN A 97 2.83 -3.51 -5.40
CA ASN A 97 1.67 -3.30 -6.26
C ASN A 97 0.58 -2.70 -5.38
N VAL A 98 0.12 -1.50 -5.74
CA VAL A 98 -0.97 -0.82 -5.07
C VAL A 98 -2.18 -0.84 -5.97
N GLN A 99 -3.31 -1.18 -5.36
CA GLN A 99 -4.60 -1.06 -6.02
C GLN A 99 -5.17 0.33 -5.73
N ARG A 100 -5.43 1.11 -6.78
CA ARG A 100 -6.29 2.29 -6.66
C ARG A 100 -7.74 1.80 -6.64
N ASN A 101 -8.42 2.04 -5.53
CA ASN A 101 -9.87 1.90 -5.45
C ASN A 101 -10.48 3.26 -5.77
N SER A 102 -11.41 3.31 -6.72
CA SER A 102 -12.27 4.47 -6.93
C SER A 102 -13.23 4.56 -5.75
N PHE A 103 -12.80 5.17 -4.63
CA PHE A 103 -13.75 5.65 -3.65
C PHE A 103 -14.33 6.94 -4.21
N ASN A 104 -15.49 6.83 -4.88
CA ASN A 104 -16.32 7.98 -5.19
C ASN A 104 -16.78 8.55 -3.84
N HIS A 105 -16.21 9.67 -3.43
CA HIS A 105 -16.70 10.46 -2.31
C HIS A 105 -17.84 11.32 -2.86
N THR A 106 -19.06 10.79 -2.81
CA THR A 106 -20.28 11.62 -2.79
C THR A 106 -20.63 11.88 -1.34
#